data_AF-A0A503X7Y8-F1
#
_entry.id   AF-A0A503X7Y8-F1
#
_cell.length_a   1.000
_cell.length_b   1.000
_cell.length_c   1.000
_cell.angle_alpha   90.00
_cell.angle_beta   90.00
_cell.angle_gamma   90.00
#
_symmetry.space_group_name_H-M   'P 1'
#
loop_
_entity.id
_entity.type
_entity.pdbx_description
1 polymer ?
#
loop_
_entity_poly.entity_id
_entity_poly.type
_entity_poly.pdbx_seq_one_letter_code
_entity_poly.pdbx_strand_id
1 'polypeptide(L)' 'MPHPDTKAIRDHLTDLKGWIEHWQTDRLCNLIPTESSLILAKAHADSAMVLLDRVEAEQKAAA' A
#
# COMPACT_ATOMS: atom_id res chain seq x y z
N MET A 1 -19.88 9.96 -5.93
CA MET A 1 -18.56 10.43 -5.48
C MET A 1 -17.75 9.20 -5.08
N PRO A 2 -16.49 9.02 -5.52
CA PRO A 2 -15.66 7.93 -5.01
C PRO A 2 -15.49 8.08 -3.49
N HIS A 3 -15.47 6.96 -2.76
CA HIS A 3 -15.23 6.98 -1.31
C HIS A 3 -13.88 7.67 -1.05
N PRO A 4 -13.77 8.60 -0.07
CA PRO A 4 -12.51 9.26 0.23
C PRO A 4 -11.36 8.25 0.42
N ASP A 5 -11.69 7.13 1.04
CA ASP A 5 -10.79 6.00 1.29
C ASP A 5 -10.32 5.29 0.04
N THR A 6 -11.13 5.21 -1.02
CA THR A 6 -10.70 4.55 -2.27
C THR A 6 -9.51 5.26 -2.90
N LYS A 7 -9.42 6.59 -2.74
CA LYS A 7 -8.25 7.35 -3.17
C LYS A 7 -7.05 7.02 -2.29
N ALA A 8 -7.20 7.07 -0.97
CA ALA A 8 -6.12 6.76 -0.04
C ALA A 8 -5.58 5.33 -0.19
N ILE A 9 -6.46 4.34 -0.41
CA ILE A 9 -6.07 2.96 -0.73
C ILE A 9 -5.21 2.92 -1.99
N ARG A 10 -5.63 3.61 -3.06
CA ARG A 10 -4.84 3.69 -4.31
C ARG A 10 -3.48 4.33 -4.08
N ASP A 11 -3.42 5.39 -3.28
CA ASP A 11 -2.16 6.09 -2.99
C ASP A 11 -1.20 5.14 -2.25
N HIS A 12 -1.66 4.44 -1.20
CA HIS A 12 -0.85 3.43 -0.51
C HIS A 12 -0.40 2.27 -1.41
N LEU A 13 -1.27 1.76 -2.28
CA LEU A 13 -0.89 0.70 -3.23
C LEU A 13 0.11 1.19 -4.29
N THR A 14 0.04 2.46 -4.67
CA THR A 14 0.99 3.09 -5.61
C THR A 14 2.36 3.21 -4.97
N ASP A 15 2.43 3.64 -3.72
CA ASP A 15 3.69 3.72 -2.97
C ASP A 15 4.31 2.33 -2.76
N LEU A 16 3.51 1.33 -2.38
CA LEU A 16 3.96 -0.06 -2.25
C LEU A 16 4.53 -0.59 -3.57
N LYS A 17 3.85 -0.31 -4.69
CA LYS A 17 4.35 -0.68 -6.02
C LYS A 17 5.71 -0.02 -6.31
N GLY A 18 5.86 1.26 -5.99
CA GLY A 18 7.13 1.99 -6.16
C GLY A 18 8.28 1.36 -5.36
N TRP A 19 8.02 0.93 -4.12
CA TRP A 19 9.02 0.20 -3.32
C TRP A 19 9.43 -1.13 -3.96
N ILE A 20 8.47 -1.90 -4.49
CA ILE A 20 8.76 -3.17 -5.17
C ILE A 20 9.61 -2.95 -6.42
N GLU A 21 9.29 -1.95 -7.24
CA GLU A 21 10.07 -1.58 -8.42
C GLU A 21 11.50 -1.13 -8.06
N HIS A 22 11.64 -0.40 -6.94
CA HIS A 22 12.95 -0.02 -6.41
C HIS A 22 13.77 -1.26 -6.03
N TRP A 23 13.19 -2.22 -5.31
CA TRP A 23 13.90 -3.44 -4.94
C TRP A 23 14.25 -4.35 -6.12
N GLN A 24 13.41 -4.36 -7.16
CA GLN A 24 13.75 -5.04 -8.41
C GLN A 24 15.00 -4.41 -9.03
N THR A 25 15.10 -3.08 -9.01
CA THR A 25 16.28 -2.34 -9.48
C THR A 25 17.50 -2.62 -8.59
N ASP A 26 17.35 -2.58 -7.27
CA ASP A 26 18.41 -2.93 -6.31
C ASP A 26 18.98 -4.31 -6.59
N ARG A 27 18.10 -5.31 -6.79
CA ARG A 27 18.49 -6.68 -7.13
C ARG A 27 19.28 -6.77 -8.43
N LEU A 28 18.93 -6.00 -9.46
CA LEU A 28 19.69 -5.95 -10.72
C LEU A 28 21.10 -5.36 -10.52
N CYS A 29 21.26 -4.50 -9.51
CA CYS A 29 22.52 -3.88 -9.13
C CYS A 29 23.29 -4.63 -8.02
N ASN A 30 22.84 -5.85 -7.62
CA ASN A 30 23.35 -6.61 -6.47
C ASN A 30 23.30 -5.84 -5.13
N LEU A 31 22.36 -4.92 -4.99
CA LEU A 31 22.04 -4.25 -3.75
C LEU A 31 20.99 -5.05 -2.97
N ILE A 32 21.01 -4.90 -1.64
CA ILE A 32 20.05 -5.51 -0.74
C ILE A 32 19.07 -4.41 -0.29
N PRO A 33 17.75 -4.64 -0.39
CA PRO A 33 16.74 -3.75 0.19
C PRO A 33 17.06 -3.38 1.63
N THR A 34 16.94 -2.10 1.95
CA THR A 34 17.11 -1.64 3.34
C THR A 34 15.93 -2.08 4.20
N GLU A 35 16.21 -2.40 5.46
CA GLU A 35 15.15 -2.75 6.43
C GLU A 35 14.10 -1.63 6.56
N SER A 36 14.53 -0.37 6.52
CA SER A 36 13.63 0.78 6.52
C SER A 36 12.69 0.81 5.32
N SER A 37 13.17 0.50 4.11
CA SER A 37 12.30 0.40 2.93
C SER A 37 11.25 -0.71 3.07
N LEU A 38 11.64 -1.86 3.63
CA LEU A 38 10.72 -2.98 3.91
C LEU A 38 9.65 -2.59 4.93
N ILE A 39 10.04 -1.90 6.00
CA ILE A 39 9.11 -1.39 7.02
C ILE A 39 8.12 -0.40 6.41
N LEU A 40 8.57 0.54 5.57
CA LEU A 40 7.71 1.53 4.93
C LEU A 40 6.72 0.85 3.97
N ALA A 41 7.20 -0.03 3.09
CA ALA A 41 6.34 -0.79 2.19
C ALA A 41 5.26 -1.58 2.94
N LYS A 42 5.64 -2.26 4.04
CA LYS A 42 4.69 -2.96 4.90
C LYS A 42 3.67 -2.00 5.50
N ALA A 43 4.07 -0.83 5.97
CA ALA A 43 3.16 0.16 6.54
C ALA A 43 2.12 0.66 5.51
N HIS A 44 2.51 0.85 4.25
CA HIS A 44 1.55 1.17 3.17
C HIS A 44 0.58 0.02 2.93
N ALA A 45 1.06 -1.24 2.89
CA ALA A 45 0.19 -2.40 2.73
C ALA A 45 -0.82 -2.53 3.88
N ASP A 46 -0.36 -2.45 5.13
CA ASP A 46 -1.21 -2.53 6.32
C ASP A 46 -2.26 -1.40 6.32
N SER A 47 -1.85 -0.17 5.97
CA SER A 47 -2.75 0.99 5.91
C SER A 47 -3.82 0.83 4.82
N ALA A 48 -3.46 0.31 3.64
CA ALA A 48 -4.40 0.01 2.58
C ALA A 48 -5.45 -1.04 3.02
N MET A 49 -5.02 -2.09 3.73
CA MET A 49 -5.92 -3.12 4.24
C MET A 49 -6.91 -2.55 5.27
N VAL A 50 -6.44 -1.76 6.23
CA VAL A 50 -7.32 -1.11 7.23
C VAL A 50 -8.38 -0.22 6.57
N LEU A 51 -7.98 0.56 5.55
CA LEU A 51 -8.92 1.41 4.82
C LEU A 51 -9.93 0.58 4.01
N LEU A 52 -9.51 -0.55 3.44
CA LEU A 52 -10.40 -1.45 2.71
C LEU A 52 -11.43 -2.06 3.66
N ASP A 53 -11.01 -2.55 4.84
CA ASP A 53 -11.91 -3.09 5.86
C ASP A 53 -12.97 -2.06 6.28
N ARG A 54 -12.59 -0.79 6.41
CA ARG A 54 -13.52 0.31 6.71
C ARG A 54 -14.53 0.51 5.57
N VAL A 55 -14.07 0.56 4.32
CA VAL A 55 -14.96 0.68 3.14
C VAL A 55 -15.95 -0.48 3.08
N GLU A 56 -15.50 -1.71 3.33
CA GLU A 56 -16.37 -2.89 3.35
C GLU A 56 -17.40 -2.84 4.49
N ALA A 57 -16.99 -2.37 5.68
CA ALA A 57 -17.90 -2.20 6.81
C ALA A 57 -18.96 -1.14 6.54
N GLU A 58 -18.59 0.00 5.96
CA GLU A 58 -19.51 1.08 5.58
C GLU A 58 -20.50 0.61 4.50
N GLN A 59 -20.03 -0.15 3.50
CA GLN A 59 -20.90 -0.73 2.47
C GLN A 59 -21.92 -1.71 3.06
N LYS A 60 -21.52 -2.56 4.01
CA LYS A 60 -22.43 -3.49 4.70
C LYS A 60 -23.46 -2.75 5.57
N ALA A 61 -23.07 -1.66 6.21
CA ALA A 61 -23.98 -0.86 7.04
C ALA A 61 -25.00 -0.05 6.20
N ALA A 62 -24.68 0.22 4.93
CA ALA A 62 -25.55 0.93 4.00
C ALA A 62 -26.50 0.02 3.19
N ALA A 63 -26.37 -1.30 3.31
CA ALA A 63 -27.21 -2.32 2.66
C ALA A 63 -28.36 -2.76 3.58
#